data_AF-A0A949MDV3-F1
#
_entry.id   AF-A0A949MDV3-F1
#
_cell.length_a   1.000
_cell.length_b   1.000
_cell.length_c   1.000
_cell.angle_alpha   90.00
_cell.angle_beta   90.00
_cell.angle_gamma   90.00
#
_symmetry.space_group_name_H-M   'P 1'
#
loop_
_entity.id
_entity.type
_entity.pdbx_description
1 polymer ?
#
loop_
_entity_poly.entity_id
_entity_poly.type
_entity_poly.pdbx_seq_one_letter_code
_entity_poly.pdbx_strand_id
1 'polypeptide(L)'
;MRTLLTILPATILLNFSGAAAWAVSPSAAEIGIAREFAKSTLTGTNASPPFSFFYDGKSSAELLPTWNVRRQIRPLDSGRTEETITYTDPKTGLEARCVAIQQADFPVVEWTLYFKNTSGQDTPILADIQALDIKLQRGGQGEFLLHHANGSQAQVNDFQPLLTTLSPNSDTTIAPNGGRPSNGNLPYFNIEWPGAGVIMAVGWPGQWQTRFVRDATNGLRVCAGQQMTHFTLHPGEEVRSPLLALLFYQGGWIRSQNLWRRWMVADNLPRLEGKPLQPAMFACSSHQFGEMIRANEQNQKLFIKRYLEEGLKIDYWWMDAGWYVNNGSWVNTGTWEVDRKRFPHGLRAVSDYAHARGVNILVWFEPERVTPETWL
;
A
#
# COMPACT_ATOMS: atom_id res chain seq x y z
N MET A 1 -74.20 -15.87 7.75
CA MET A 1 -73.35 -16.79 6.94
C MET A 1 -72.20 -15.96 6.37
N ARG A 2 -70.94 -16.37 6.61
CA ARG A 2 -69.66 -15.77 6.15
C ARG A 2 -69.21 -14.50 6.89
N THR A 3 -68.62 -14.61 8.08
CA THR A 3 -67.21 -14.95 8.44
C THR A 3 -66.26 -13.77 8.24
N LEU A 4 -66.00 -13.03 9.33
CA LEU A 4 -64.84 -12.14 9.48
C LEU A 4 -63.56 -13.00 9.54
N LEU A 5 -62.59 -12.72 8.68
CA LEU A 5 -61.22 -13.23 8.83
C LEU A 5 -60.45 -12.31 9.78
N THR A 6 -60.22 -12.78 11.00
CA THR A 6 -59.23 -12.22 11.93
C THR A 6 -57.84 -12.65 11.47
N ILE A 7 -57.02 -11.70 11.03
CA ILE A 7 -55.59 -11.94 10.75
C ILE A 7 -54.86 -11.86 12.09
N LEU A 8 -54.41 -13.00 12.61
CA LEU A 8 -53.44 -13.06 13.71
C LEU A 8 -52.07 -12.58 13.20
N PRO A 9 -51.35 -11.72 13.94
CA PRO A 9 -49.95 -11.47 13.66
C PRO A 9 -49.15 -12.70 14.12
N ALA A 10 -48.62 -13.47 13.16
CA ALA A 10 -47.60 -14.46 13.45
C ALA A 10 -46.29 -13.72 13.73
N THR A 11 -45.90 -13.63 15.00
CA THR A 11 -44.57 -13.18 15.40
C THR A 11 -43.55 -14.20 14.91
N ILE A 12 -42.96 -13.96 13.74
CA ILE A 12 -41.77 -14.70 13.29
C ILE A 12 -40.61 -14.20 14.15
N LEU A 13 -40.29 -14.95 15.20
CA LEU A 13 -39.00 -14.87 15.88
C LEU A 13 -37.93 -15.39 14.90
N LEU A 14 -37.40 -14.48 14.09
CA LEU A 14 -36.13 -14.69 13.40
C LEU A 14 -35.03 -14.78 14.48
N ASN A 15 -34.68 -16.01 14.85
CA ASN A 15 -33.42 -16.28 15.54
C ASN A 15 -32.27 -15.91 14.60
N PHE A 16 -31.83 -14.65 14.66
CA PHE A 16 -30.52 -14.25 14.17
C PHE A 16 -29.46 -14.90 15.08
N SER A 17 -29.10 -16.15 14.79
CA SER A 17 -27.79 -16.70 15.16
C SER A 17 -26.73 -16.27 14.14
N GLY A 18 -26.81 -15.03 13.65
CA GLY A 18 -25.68 -14.37 13.03
C GLY A 18 -24.88 -13.78 14.16
N ALA A 19 -23.64 -14.26 14.36
CA ALA A 19 -22.69 -13.55 15.19
C ALA A 19 -22.71 -12.09 14.75
N ALA A 20 -23.21 -11.20 15.62
CA ALA A 20 -23.09 -9.78 15.39
C ALA A 20 -21.64 -9.53 15.00
N ALA A 21 -21.41 -8.86 13.87
CA ALA A 21 -20.07 -8.44 13.50
C ALA A 21 -19.65 -7.36 14.50
N TRP A 22 -19.25 -7.79 15.70
CA TRP A 22 -18.64 -6.95 16.69
C TRP A 22 -17.45 -6.26 16.04
N ALA A 23 -17.25 -4.97 16.33
CA ALA A 23 -16.06 -4.25 15.93
C ALA A 23 -14.84 -5.09 16.32
N VAL A 24 -14.09 -5.57 15.31
CA VAL A 24 -12.93 -6.42 15.56
C VAL A 24 -11.86 -5.56 16.23
N SER A 25 -11.35 -6.00 17.38
CA SER A 25 -10.25 -5.33 18.07
C SER A 25 -9.07 -6.29 18.20
N PRO A 26 -7.83 -5.76 18.18
CA PRO A 26 -6.65 -6.53 18.53
C PRO A 26 -6.78 -7.12 19.93
N SER A 27 -6.35 -8.37 20.08
CA SER A 27 -6.17 -8.97 21.40
C SER A 27 -4.78 -8.65 21.96
N ALA A 28 -4.64 -8.70 23.29
CA ALA A 28 -3.34 -8.56 23.94
C ALA A 28 -2.34 -9.66 23.49
N ALA A 29 -2.84 -10.85 23.15
CA ALA A 29 -2.03 -11.94 22.62
C ALA A 29 -1.43 -11.60 21.25
N GLU A 30 -2.23 -11.05 20.34
CA GLU A 30 -1.76 -10.61 19.01
C GLU A 30 -0.73 -9.48 19.11
N ILE A 31 -0.97 -8.50 19.98
CA ILE A 31 0.00 -7.43 20.26
C ILE A 31 1.30 -8.02 20.83
N GLY A 32 1.18 -9.00 21.73
CA GLY A 32 2.32 -9.75 22.27
C GLY A 32 3.13 -10.49 21.20
N ILE A 33 2.46 -11.13 20.23
CA ILE A 33 3.11 -11.82 19.10
C ILE A 33 3.92 -10.82 18.25
N ALA A 34 3.34 -9.67 17.91
CA ALA A 34 4.02 -8.64 17.14
C ALA A 34 5.27 -8.11 17.88
N ARG A 35 5.16 -7.86 19.20
CA ARG A 35 6.28 -7.43 20.04
C ARG A 35 7.38 -8.48 20.14
N GLU A 36 7.03 -9.76 20.31
CA GLU A 36 8.01 -10.84 20.37
C GLU A 36 8.69 -11.07 19.02
N PHE A 37 7.95 -10.93 17.92
CA PHE A 37 8.53 -10.93 16.58
C PHE A 37 9.55 -9.79 16.40
N ALA A 38 9.18 -8.56 16.75
CA ALA A 38 10.09 -7.42 16.67
C ALA A 38 11.32 -7.62 17.59
N LYS A 39 11.12 -8.13 18.80
CA LYS A 39 12.22 -8.44 19.72
C LYS A 39 13.16 -9.51 19.16
N SER A 40 12.64 -10.57 18.56
CA SER A 40 13.47 -11.67 18.03
C SER A 40 14.19 -11.31 16.72
N THR A 41 13.72 -10.31 15.97
CA THR A 41 14.26 -9.97 14.64
C THR A 41 14.96 -8.61 14.58
N LEU A 42 14.54 -7.64 15.38
CA LEU A 42 15.01 -6.25 15.30
C LEU A 42 15.79 -5.82 16.54
N THR A 43 15.34 -6.16 17.76
CA THR A 43 15.89 -5.54 18.98
C THR A 43 16.59 -6.45 19.97
N GLY A 44 16.44 -7.77 19.84
CA GLY A 44 17.15 -8.74 20.64
C GLY A 44 18.67 -8.68 20.43
N THR A 45 19.42 -8.98 21.48
CA THR A 45 20.89 -9.08 21.40
C THR A 45 21.35 -10.15 20.40
N ASN A 46 20.59 -11.24 20.31
CA ASN A 46 20.79 -12.35 19.36
C ASN A 46 19.80 -12.30 18.18
N ALA A 47 19.25 -11.12 17.87
CA ALA A 47 18.26 -10.99 16.81
C ALA A 47 18.84 -11.34 15.44
N SER A 48 18.08 -12.10 14.66
CA SER A 48 18.36 -12.31 13.23
C SER A 48 17.65 -11.21 12.45
N PRO A 49 18.38 -10.33 11.74
CA PRO A 49 17.76 -9.23 11.01
C PRO A 49 16.72 -9.76 10.00
N PRO A 50 15.56 -9.11 9.85
CA PRO A 50 14.48 -9.59 8.98
C PRO A 50 14.72 -9.17 7.53
N PHE A 51 15.97 -9.08 7.09
CA PHE A 51 16.37 -8.61 5.77
C PHE A 51 17.66 -9.29 5.33
N SER A 52 17.90 -9.31 4.02
CA SER A 52 19.14 -9.80 3.45
C SER A 52 19.57 -8.96 2.24
N PHE A 53 20.87 -9.01 1.92
CA PHE A 53 21.44 -8.35 0.76
C PHE A 53 22.79 -9.00 0.42
N PHE A 54 23.33 -8.68 -0.75
CA PHE A 54 24.69 -8.99 -1.13
C PHE A 54 25.53 -7.71 -1.17
N TYR A 55 26.76 -7.80 -0.70
CA TYR A 55 27.72 -6.70 -0.76
C TYR A 55 29.10 -7.25 -1.06
N ASP A 56 29.72 -6.73 -2.12
CA ASP A 56 31.00 -7.25 -2.64
C ASP A 56 30.96 -8.78 -2.91
N GLY A 57 29.83 -9.25 -3.46
CA GLY A 57 29.60 -10.68 -3.75
C GLY A 57 29.37 -11.58 -2.52
N LYS A 58 29.35 -11.02 -1.30
CA LYS A 58 29.11 -11.76 -0.06
C LYS A 58 27.72 -11.51 0.50
N SER A 59 27.12 -12.55 1.08
CA SER A 59 25.79 -12.43 1.69
C SER A 59 25.83 -11.68 3.01
N SER A 60 24.77 -10.93 3.32
CA SER A 60 24.61 -10.26 4.62
C SER A 60 24.70 -11.22 5.81
N ALA A 61 24.29 -12.48 5.65
CA ALA A 61 24.42 -13.51 6.68
C ALA A 61 25.89 -13.80 7.06
N GLU A 62 26.80 -13.66 6.11
CA GLU A 62 28.24 -13.83 6.31
C GLU A 62 28.90 -12.52 6.80
N LEU A 63 28.38 -11.37 6.37
CA LEU A 63 28.94 -10.05 6.66
C LEU A 63 28.53 -9.50 8.02
N LEU A 64 27.22 -9.44 8.31
CA LEU A 64 26.67 -8.74 9.47
C LEU A 64 27.22 -9.21 10.83
N PRO A 65 27.55 -10.51 11.06
CA PRO A 65 28.20 -10.93 12.29
C PRO A 65 29.58 -10.30 12.56
N THR A 66 30.23 -9.76 11.51
CA THR A 66 31.54 -9.10 11.59
C THR A 66 31.46 -7.58 11.65
N TRP A 67 30.26 -7.01 11.49
CA TRP A 67 30.04 -5.57 11.46
C TRP A 67 29.77 -5.01 12.85
N ASN A 68 30.07 -3.72 13.05
CA ASN A 68 29.75 -3.04 14.29
C ASN A 68 28.24 -2.82 14.38
N VAL A 69 27.62 -3.16 15.51
CA VAL A 69 26.17 -3.05 15.69
C VAL A 69 25.82 -2.01 16.74
N ARG A 70 24.94 -1.07 16.36
CA ARG A 70 24.34 -0.09 17.27
C ARG A 70 22.83 -0.26 17.28
N ARG A 71 22.23 -0.20 18.48
CA ARG A 71 20.78 -0.26 18.67
C ARG A 71 20.30 0.98 19.41
N GLN A 72 19.15 1.49 18.99
CA GLN A 72 18.49 2.65 19.62
C GLN A 72 16.99 2.40 19.70
N ILE A 73 16.38 2.86 20.78
CA ILE A 73 14.93 2.80 20.99
C ILE A 73 14.49 4.20 21.43
N ARG A 74 13.43 4.72 20.83
CA ARG A 74 12.81 5.98 21.25
C ARG A 74 11.31 5.95 21.07
N PRO A 75 10.53 6.55 21.99
CA PRO A 75 9.12 6.82 21.73
C PRO A 75 8.98 7.86 20.62
N LEU A 76 8.04 7.64 19.69
CA LEU A 76 7.66 8.65 18.70
C LEU A 76 6.47 9.48 19.17
N ASP A 77 5.49 8.81 19.78
CA ASP A 77 4.29 9.40 20.38
C ASP A 77 3.68 8.41 21.38
N SER A 78 2.45 8.66 21.84
CA SER A 78 1.76 7.80 22.81
C SER A 78 1.44 6.40 22.30
N GLY A 79 1.40 6.18 20.99
CA GLY A 79 0.99 4.92 20.36
C GLY A 79 2.12 4.20 19.62
N ARG A 80 3.28 4.82 19.43
CA ARG A 80 4.35 4.29 18.56
C ARG A 80 5.74 4.40 19.18
N THR A 81 6.52 3.34 19.03
CA THR A 81 7.94 3.28 19.39
C THR A 81 8.77 3.02 18.15
N GLU A 82 9.82 3.81 17.94
CA GLU A 82 10.82 3.56 16.91
C GLU A 82 11.99 2.79 17.51
N GLU A 83 12.38 1.73 16.82
CA GLU A 83 13.54 0.92 17.13
C GLU A 83 14.46 0.89 15.91
N THR A 84 15.71 1.27 16.10
CA THR A 84 16.71 1.33 15.04
C THR A 84 17.85 0.37 15.35
N ILE A 85 18.20 -0.47 14.39
CA ILE A 85 19.42 -1.26 14.38
C ILE A 85 20.29 -0.83 13.21
N THR A 86 21.55 -0.50 13.48
CA THR A 86 22.54 -0.08 12.48
C THR A 86 23.72 -1.03 12.52
N TYR A 87 24.04 -1.60 11.37
CA TYR A 87 25.24 -2.39 11.14
C TYR A 87 26.20 -1.56 10.30
N THR A 88 27.45 -1.43 10.74
CA THR A 88 28.49 -0.66 10.02
C THR A 88 29.64 -1.57 9.63
N ASP A 89 29.94 -1.66 8.33
CA ASP A 89 31.14 -2.34 7.84
C ASP A 89 32.39 -1.57 8.28
N PRO A 90 33.25 -2.14 9.15
CA PRO A 90 34.45 -1.46 9.61
C PRO A 90 35.48 -1.22 8.49
N LYS A 91 35.37 -1.88 7.34
CA LYS A 91 36.33 -1.76 6.24
C LYS A 91 35.92 -0.69 5.23
N THR A 92 34.64 -0.68 4.83
CA THR A 92 34.16 0.16 3.74
C THR A 92 33.35 1.36 4.22
N GLY A 93 32.91 1.37 5.49
CA GLY A 93 32.02 2.41 6.01
C GLY A 93 30.60 2.35 5.47
N LEU A 94 30.17 1.24 4.85
CA LEU A 94 28.75 1.04 4.54
C LEU A 94 27.96 0.86 5.83
N GLU A 95 26.91 1.67 6.01
CA GLU A 95 25.93 1.48 7.06
C GLU A 95 24.66 0.84 6.48
N ALA A 96 24.22 -0.29 7.04
CA ALA A 96 22.91 -0.87 6.84
C ALA A 96 22.05 -0.62 8.09
N ARG A 97 21.02 0.23 7.95
CA ARG A 97 20.20 0.73 9.05
C ARG A 97 18.75 0.34 8.86
N CYS A 98 18.22 -0.52 9.73
CA CYS A 98 16.80 -0.87 9.77
C CYS A 98 16.10 0.00 10.80
N VAL A 99 15.13 0.78 10.35
CA VAL A 99 14.28 1.64 11.20
C VAL A 99 12.90 1.00 11.26
N ALA A 100 12.54 0.48 12.43
CA ALA A 100 11.28 -0.21 12.67
C ALA A 100 10.35 0.57 13.59
N ILE A 101 9.06 0.51 13.32
CA ILE A 101 7.99 1.10 14.11
C ILE A 101 7.15 -0.02 14.71
N GLN A 102 7.06 -0.04 16.04
CA GLN A 102 6.11 -0.87 16.77
C GLN A 102 4.93 -0.03 17.22
N GLN A 103 3.72 -0.58 17.08
CA GLN A 103 2.49 0.08 17.49
C GLN A 103 1.96 -0.51 18.80
N ALA A 104 1.42 0.35 19.65
CA ALA A 104 0.88 -0.03 20.95
C ALA A 104 -0.50 -0.68 20.82
N ASP A 105 -1.34 -0.13 19.93
CA ASP A 105 -2.76 -0.45 19.82
C ASP A 105 -3.09 -1.49 18.75
N PHE A 106 -2.14 -1.76 17.84
CA PHE A 106 -2.29 -2.75 16.77
C PHE A 106 -1.11 -3.75 16.78
N PRO A 107 -1.34 -5.01 16.38
CA PRO A 107 -0.31 -6.05 16.34
C PRO A 107 0.52 -5.91 15.05
N VAL A 108 1.02 -4.69 14.82
CA VAL A 108 1.69 -4.27 13.60
C VAL A 108 3.14 -3.92 13.90
N VAL A 109 4.02 -4.41 13.04
CA VAL A 109 5.43 -4.01 12.98
C VAL A 109 5.72 -3.57 11.56
N GLU A 110 6.30 -2.39 11.43
CA GLU A 110 6.69 -1.82 10.14
C GLU A 110 8.17 -1.53 10.14
N TRP A 111 8.85 -1.60 9.00
CA TRP A 111 10.22 -1.10 8.91
C TRP A 111 10.62 -0.68 7.51
N THR A 112 11.70 0.11 7.45
CA THR A 112 12.41 0.45 6.21
C THR A 112 13.90 0.26 6.44
N LEU A 113 14.58 -0.34 5.46
CA LEU A 113 16.02 -0.53 5.45
C LEU A 113 16.67 0.61 4.66
N TYR A 114 17.73 1.18 5.22
CA TYR A 114 18.53 2.23 4.62
C TYR A 114 19.96 1.75 4.46
N PHE A 115 20.59 2.13 3.35
CA PHE A 115 22.01 1.91 3.11
C PHE A 115 22.68 3.24 2.87
N LYS A 116 23.71 3.56 3.64
CA LYS A 116 24.44 4.82 3.55
C LYS A 116 25.93 4.57 3.40
N ASN A 117 26.56 5.27 2.47
CA ASN A 117 28.02 5.32 2.40
C ASN A 117 28.56 6.44 3.30
N THR A 118 29.23 6.07 4.39
CA THR A 118 29.84 7.04 5.31
C THR A 118 31.33 7.29 5.05
N SER A 119 31.90 6.60 4.06
CA SER A 119 33.30 6.74 3.70
C SER A 119 33.53 7.85 2.67
N GLY A 120 34.81 8.15 2.41
CA GLY A 120 35.23 9.07 1.35
C GLY A 120 35.47 8.40 -0.01
N GLN A 121 35.05 7.14 -0.21
CA GLN A 121 35.24 6.38 -1.45
C GLN A 121 33.92 5.72 -1.88
N ASP A 122 33.80 5.36 -3.14
CA ASP A 122 32.67 4.57 -3.65
C ASP A 122 32.59 3.21 -2.92
N THR A 123 31.37 2.76 -2.63
CA THR A 123 31.18 1.42 -2.09
C THR A 123 31.45 0.34 -3.16
N PRO A 124 31.91 -0.86 -2.76
CA PRO A 124 31.61 -2.07 -3.50
C PRO A 124 30.13 -2.19 -3.89
N ILE A 125 29.85 -3.09 -4.83
CA ILE A 125 28.49 -3.33 -5.31
C ILE A 125 27.60 -3.82 -4.16
N LEU A 126 26.48 -3.12 -3.98
CA LEU A 126 25.34 -3.53 -3.19
C LEU A 126 24.28 -4.13 -4.15
N ALA A 127 23.84 -5.35 -3.87
CA ALA A 127 22.93 -6.09 -4.74
C ALA A 127 21.90 -6.91 -3.97
N ASP A 128 20.86 -7.35 -4.68
CA ASP A 128 19.83 -8.29 -4.22
C ASP A 128 19.21 -7.96 -2.85
N ILE A 129 18.90 -6.69 -2.61
CA ILE A 129 18.32 -6.20 -1.36
C ILE A 129 16.92 -6.79 -1.17
N GLN A 130 16.81 -7.72 -0.21
CA GLN A 130 15.56 -8.23 0.34
C GLN A 130 15.25 -7.48 1.63
N ALA A 131 14.36 -6.50 1.53
CA ALA A 131 13.90 -5.69 2.66
C ALA A 131 13.09 -6.50 3.69
N LEU A 132 12.52 -7.63 3.26
CA LEU A 132 12.03 -8.71 4.10
C LEU A 132 12.80 -10.00 3.77
N ASP A 133 13.28 -10.71 4.78
CA ASP A 133 13.75 -12.10 4.71
C ASP A 133 13.47 -12.77 6.06
N ILE A 134 12.31 -13.43 6.16
CA ILE A 134 11.83 -14.02 7.41
C ILE A 134 11.51 -15.49 7.24
N LYS A 135 11.51 -16.22 8.36
CA LYS A 135 11.06 -17.61 8.43
C LYS A 135 9.84 -17.69 9.33
N LEU A 136 8.75 -18.22 8.79
CA LEU A 136 7.53 -18.55 9.51
C LEU A 136 7.48 -20.06 9.71
N GLN A 137 6.86 -20.48 10.81
CA GLN A 137 6.62 -21.89 11.10
C GLN A 137 5.15 -22.08 11.45
N ARG A 138 4.48 -23.00 10.75
CA ARG A 138 3.09 -23.35 11.09
C ARG A 138 3.07 -24.42 12.19
N GLY A 139 2.12 -24.27 13.10
CA GLY A 139 1.70 -25.33 14.02
C GLY A 139 0.51 -26.12 13.46
N GLY A 140 0.27 -27.30 14.03
CA GLY A 140 -0.95 -28.08 13.75
C GLY A 140 -1.03 -28.77 12.39
N GLN A 141 -2.20 -29.35 12.11
CA GLN A 141 -2.53 -30.02 10.86
C GLN A 141 -3.13 -29.00 9.86
N GLY A 142 -2.64 -28.98 8.62
CA GLY A 142 -3.02 -28.00 7.58
C GLY A 142 -1.78 -27.36 6.92
N GLU A 143 -1.97 -26.64 5.82
CA GLU A 143 -0.88 -25.94 5.11
C GLU A 143 -0.98 -24.41 5.25
N PHE A 144 0.07 -23.72 4.79
CA PHE A 144 -0.01 -22.28 4.58
C PHE A 144 -0.92 -21.97 3.39
N LEU A 145 -1.82 -21.02 3.58
CA LEU A 145 -2.73 -20.49 2.58
C LEU A 145 -2.34 -19.04 2.29
N LEU A 146 -1.95 -18.77 1.04
CA LEU A 146 -1.62 -17.43 0.57
C LEU A 146 -2.85 -16.82 -0.08
N HIS A 147 -3.47 -15.86 0.60
CA HIS A 147 -4.48 -14.99 -0.02
C HIS A 147 -3.76 -13.78 -0.62
N HIS A 148 -3.98 -13.56 -1.91
CA HIS A 148 -3.41 -12.47 -2.68
C HIS A 148 -4.44 -11.96 -3.69
N ALA A 149 -4.10 -11.00 -4.53
CA ALA A 149 -5.02 -10.49 -5.52
C ALA A 149 -4.30 -10.08 -6.80
N ASN A 150 -5.03 -10.14 -7.91
CA ASN A 150 -4.61 -9.48 -9.13
C ASN A 150 -4.36 -7.99 -8.86
N GLY A 151 -3.46 -7.42 -9.64
CA GLY A 151 -3.36 -5.98 -9.81
C GLY A 151 -4.42 -5.47 -10.78
N SER A 152 -4.13 -4.35 -11.44
CA SER A 152 -4.92 -3.81 -12.54
C SER A 152 -4.22 -3.97 -13.87
N GLN A 153 -4.96 -4.44 -14.86
CA GLN A 153 -4.60 -4.42 -16.27
C GLN A 153 -5.78 -3.94 -17.14
N ALA A 154 -6.69 -3.17 -16.52
CA ALA A 154 -7.98 -2.77 -17.07
C ALA A 154 -8.81 -3.98 -17.53
N GLN A 155 -8.83 -5.04 -16.72
CA GLN A 155 -9.61 -6.26 -16.97
C GLN A 155 -10.75 -6.41 -15.97
N VAL A 156 -11.75 -7.23 -16.33
CA VAL A 156 -12.91 -7.51 -15.44
C VAL A 156 -12.50 -8.16 -14.11
N ASN A 157 -11.33 -8.80 -14.08
CA ASN A 157 -10.77 -9.46 -12.91
C ASN A 157 -9.71 -8.61 -12.20
N ASP A 158 -9.63 -7.31 -12.47
CA ASP A 158 -8.81 -6.37 -11.71
C ASP A 158 -9.11 -6.52 -10.21
N PHE A 159 -8.06 -6.63 -9.40
CA PHE A 159 -8.15 -6.82 -7.95
C PHE A 159 -8.94 -8.06 -7.48
N GLN A 160 -9.16 -9.04 -8.36
CA GLN A 160 -9.80 -10.31 -8.00
C GLN A 160 -8.99 -10.99 -6.87
N PRO A 161 -9.63 -11.39 -5.76
CA PRO A 161 -8.97 -12.17 -4.72
C PRO A 161 -8.65 -13.57 -5.22
N LEU A 162 -7.45 -14.04 -4.89
CA LEU A 162 -6.89 -15.33 -5.24
C LEU A 162 -6.44 -16.05 -3.97
N LEU A 163 -6.49 -17.37 -4.03
CA LEU A 163 -6.01 -18.25 -2.97
C LEU A 163 -5.03 -19.26 -3.57
N THR A 164 -3.86 -19.38 -2.95
CA THR A 164 -2.84 -20.35 -3.33
C THR A 164 -2.43 -21.16 -2.10
N THR A 165 -2.58 -22.47 -2.16
CA THR A 165 -2.01 -23.38 -1.14
C THR A 165 -0.50 -23.49 -1.38
N LEU A 166 0.31 -23.16 -0.37
CA LEU A 166 1.76 -23.32 -0.43
C LEU A 166 2.13 -24.74 0.03
N SER A 167 2.07 -25.69 -0.90
CA SER A 167 2.39 -27.11 -0.66
C SER A 167 3.86 -27.32 -0.31
N PRO A 168 4.23 -28.40 0.40
CA PRO A 168 5.63 -28.72 0.71
C PRO A 168 6.54 -28.65 -0.52
N ASN A 169 7.72 -28.06 -0.37
CA ASN A 169 8.70 -27.80 -1.43
C ASN A 169 8.24 -26.85 -2.56
N SER A 170 7.13 -26.13 -2.39
CA SER A 170 6.71 -25.10 -3.35
C SER A 170 7.60 -23.86 -3.28
N ASP A 171 7.74 -23.21 -4.43
CA ASP A 171 8.47 -21.96 -4.61
C ASP A 171 7.60 -21.03 -5.45
N THR A 172 6.97 -20.08 -4.78
CA THR A 172 6.01 -19.15 -5.41
C THR A 172 6.61 -17.76 -5.43
N THR A 173 6.70 -17.15 -6.61
CA THR A 173 7.18 -15.77 -6.78
C THR A 173 6.07 -14.92 -7.38
N ILE A 174 5.83 -13.74 -6.79
CA ILE A 174 4.84 -12.76 -7.24
C ILE A 174 5.54 -11.42 -7.41
N ALA A 175 5.32 -10.75 -8.55
CA ALA A 175 5.86 -9.45 -8.88
C ALA A 175 4.91 -8.71 -9.86
N PRO A 176 4.87 -7.38 -9.85
CA PRO A 176 4.12 -6.62 -10.84
C PRO A 176 4.98 -6.42 -12.11
N ASN A 177 4.39 -5.82 -13.15
CA ASN A 177 5.05 -5.59 -14.43
C ASN A 177 5.21 -4.10 -14.76
N GLY A 178 6.19 -3.77 -15.59
CA GLY A 178 6.27 -2.45 -16.24
C GLY A 178 6.41 -1.27 -15.28
N GLY A 179 7.23 -1.42 -14.23
CA GLY A 179 7.65 -0.34 -13.33
C GLY A 179 6.61 0.14 -12.31
N ARG A 180 5.39 -0.38 -12.33
CA ARG A 180 4.27 0.06 -11.47
C ARG A 180 3.95 -0.98 -10.40
N PRO A 181 3.44 -0.57 -9.23
CA PRO A 181 3.38 -1.45 -8.06
C PRO A 181 2.21 -2.43 -8.10
N SER A 182 1.17 -2.12 -8.88
CA SER A 182 -0.07 -2.90 -8.95
C SER A 182 -0.41 -3.35 -10.37
N ASN A 183 0.57 -3.40 -11.29
CA ASN A 183 0.31 -3.86 -12.65
C ASN A 183 0.39 -5.39 -12.71
N GLY A 184 -0.75 -6.04 -12.84
CA GLY A 184 -0.89 -7.50 -12.85
C GLY A 184 -1.00 -8.14 -11.46
N ASN A 185 -0.24 -7.68 -10.46
CA ASN A 185 -0.27 -8.23 -9.09
C ASN A 185 -0.31 -7.13 -8.03
N LEU A 186 -1.04 -7.36 -6.93
CA LEU A 186 -1.14 -6.43 -5.81
C LEU A 186 -0.04 -6.71 -4.74
N PRO A 187 0.59 -5.67 -4.13
CA PRO A 187 1.64 -5.86 -3.12
C PRO A 187 1.12 -6.21 -1.71
N TYR A 188 0.02 -6.96 -1.62
CA TYR A 188 -0.63 -7.31 -0.36
C TYR A 188 -0.86 -8.82 -0.29
N PHE A 189 -0.42 -9.42 0.81
CA PHE A 189 -0.47 -10.85 1.04
C PHE A 189 -1.04 -11.14 2.42
N ASN A 190 -1.91 -12.14 2.53
CA ASN A 190 -2.32 -12.68 3.81
C ASN A 190 -1.91 -14.15 3.87
N ILE A 191 -0.93 -14.43 4.71
CA ILE A 191 -0.33 -15.75 4.90
C ILE A 191 -1.02 -16.39 6.10
N GLU A 192 -2.01 -17.22 5.83
CA GLU A 192 -2.79 -17.93 6.83
C GLU A 192 -2.17 -19.31 7.11
N TRP A 193 -2.20 -19.74 8.37
CA TRP A 193 -1.96 -21.12 8.79
C TRP A 193 -2.98 -21.50 9.89
N PRO A 194 -3.06 -22.76 10.35
CA PRO A 194 -4.08 -23.17 11.31
C PRO A 194 -4.13 -22.29 12.56
N GLY A 195 -5.21 -21.50 12.69
CA GLY A 195 -5.53 -20.67 13.84
C GLY A 195 -4.86 -19.28 13.90
N ALA A 196 -4.01 -18.91 12.93
CA ALA A 196 -3.29 -17.64 12.94
C ALA A 196 -2.79 -17.25 11.54
N GLY A 197 -2.20 -16.07 11.44
CA GLY A 197 -1.53 -15.66 10.22
C GLY A 197 -0.81 -14.33 10.33
N VAL A 198 -0.28 -13.89 9.20
CA VAL A 198 0.30 -12.55 9.05
C VAL A 198 -0.18 -11.92 7.74
N ILE A 199 -0.69 -10.69 7.82
CA ILE A 199 -0.87 -9.85 6.64
C ILE A 199 0.44 -9.08 6.41
N MET A 200 0.89 -9.04 5.17
CA MET A 200 2.10 -8.40 4.72
C MET A 200 1.79 -7.44 3.57
N ALA A 201 2.35 -6.23 3.63
CA ALA A 201 2.32 -5.29 2.51
C ALA A 201 3.74 -4.82 2.13
N VAL A 202 4.00 -4.70 0.82
CA VAL A 202 5.22 -4.10 0.27
C VAL A 202 4.93 -2.67 -0.17
N GLY A 203 5.28 -1.71 0.70
CA GLY A 203 5.11 -0.27 0.48
C GLY A 203 6.17 0.30 -0.46
N TRP A 204 6.03 0.00 -1.76
CA TRP A 204 6.89 0.52 -2.82
C TRP A 204 6.05 1.02 -4.00
N PRO A 205 6.31 2.23 -4.54
CA PRO A 205 5.57 2.76 -5.68
C PRO A 205 6.09 2.24 -7.04
N GLY A 206 7.19 1.48 -7.04
CA GLY A 206 7.78 0.91 -8.25
C GLY A 206 7.63 -0.61 -8.33
N GLN A 207 8.54 -1.23 -9.07
CA GLN A 207 8.57 -2.69 -9.23
C GLN A 207 9.19 -3.39 -8.01
N TRP A 208 8.53 -4.45 -7.55
CA TRP A 208 8.89 -5.23 -6.36
C TRP A 208 8.77 -6.74 -6.67
N GLN A 209 9.28 -7.58 -5.77
CA GLN A 209 9.06 -9.03 -5.83
C GLN A 209 8.92 -9.58 -4.43
N THR A 210 8.03 -10.56 -4.29
CA THR A 210 7.90 -11.38 -3.08
C THR A 210 8.00 -12.85 -3.46
N ARG A 211 8.84 -13.60 -2.74
CA ARG A 211 9.05 -15.04 -2.93
C ARG A 211 8.72 -15.80 -1.65
N PHE A 212 7.97 -16.88 -1.81
CA PHE A 212 7.49 -17.78 -0.76
C PHE A 212 8.09 -19.17 -1.01
N VAL A 213 9.02 -19.58 -0.16
CA VAL A 213 9.71 -20.89 -0.28
C VAL A 213 9.28 -21.78 0.87
N ARG A 214 8.45 -22.77 0.56
CA ARG A 214 7.93 -23.74 1.52
C ARG A 214 8.89 -24.91 1.64
N ASP A 215 9.32 -25.25 2.86
CA ASP A 215 10.16 -26.44 3.07
C ASP A 215 9.36 -27.75 3.04
N ALA A 216 10.04 -28.89 3.22
CA ALA A 216 9.41 -30.21 3.23
C ALA A 216 8.56 -30.51 4.49
N THR A 217 8.67 -29.67 5.53
CA THR A 217 8.15 -29.90 6.88
C THR A 217 7.06 -28.89 7.26
N ASN A 218 7.37 -27.83 8.00
CA ASN A 218 6.41 -26.80 8.45
C ASN A 218 6.93 -25.36 8.32
N GLY A 219 8.09 -25.14 7.72
CA GLY A 219 8.68 -23.81 7.54
C GLY A 219 8.31 -23.17 6.20
N LEU A 220 8.21 -21.84 6.23
CA LEU A 220 8.03 -20.98 5.08
C LEU A 220 9.02 -19.83 5.17
N ARG A 221 9.91 -19.69 4.18
CA ARG A 221 10.74 -18.49 4.02
C ARG A 221 10.00 -17.50 3.13
N VAL A 222 9.95 -16.24 3.55
CA VAL A 222 9.33 -15.15 2.80
C VAL A 222 10.40 -14.08 2.57
N CYS A 223 10.71 -13.81 1.30
CA CYS A 223 11.62 -12.75 0.89
C CYS A 223 10.83 -11.70 0.11
N ALA A 224 11.07 -10.41 0.38
CA ALA A 224 10.54 -9.34 -0.46
C ALA A 224 11.46 -8.13 -0.56
N GLY A 225 11.45 -7.49 -1.72
CA GLY A 225 12.28 -6.33 -2.01
C GLY A 225 12.06 -5.79 -3.41
N GLN A 226 12.97 -4.93 -3.84
CA GLN A 226 13.05 -4.48 -5.23
C GLN A 226 13.70 -5.58 -6.09
N GLN A 227 13.25 -5.75 -7.35
CA GLN A 227 13.68 -6.89 -8.17
C GLN A 227 15.14 -6.87 -8.62
N MET A 228 15.71 -5.69 -8.87
CA MET A 228 16.96 -5.57 -9.64
C MET A 228 17.96 -4.60 -8.99
N THR A 229 18.08 -4.62 -7.67
CA THR A 229 19.09 -3.80 -6.99
C THR A 229 20.48 -4.34 -7.32
N HIS A 230 21.31 -3.52 -7.96
CA HIS A 230 22.72 -3.78 -8.23
C HIS A 230 23.43 -2.45 -8.53
N PHE A 231 23.99 -1.80 -7.51
CA PHE A 231 24.55 -0.45 -7.63
C PHE A 231 25.66 -0.18 -6.63
N THR A 232 26.40 0.90 -6.85
CA THR A 232 27.34 1.50 -5.91
C THR A 232 26.71 2.73 -5.29
N LEU A 233 27.08 3.05 -4.06
CA LEU A 233 26.78 4.34 -3.44
C LEU A 233 28.04 5.22 -3.46
N HIS A 234 27.92 6.41 -4.01
CA HIS A 234 28.96 7.43 -3.93
C HIS A 234 29.10 7.98 -2.50
N PRO A 235 30.21 8.66 -2.16
CA PRO A 235 30.41 9.23 -0.83
C PRO A 235 29.22 10.09 -0.37
N GLY A 236 28.65 9.75 0.78
CA GLY A 236 27.53 10.46 1.39
C GLY A 236 26.14 10.09 0.84
N GLU A 237 26.03 9.28 -0.21
CA GLU A 237 24.74 8.83 -0.72
C GLU A 237 24.05 7.87 0.26
N GLU A 238 22.73 7.96 0.30
CA GLU A 238 21.86 7.05 1.04
C GLU A 238 20.70 6.62 0.14
N VAL A 239 20.36 5.34 0.19
CA VAL A 239 19.18 4.76 -0.47
C VAL A 239 18.32 4.03 0.55
N ARG A 240 17.03 3.95 0.29
CA ARG A 240 16.09 3.18 1.11
C ARG A 240 15.42 2.06 0.32
N SER A 241 15.05 1.01 1.04
CA SER A 241 14.22 -0.08 0.54
C SER A 241 12.73 0.29 0.53
N PRO A 242 11.86 -0.63 0.03
CA PRO A 242 10.43 -0.60 0.37
C PRO A 242 10.19 -0.54 1.88
N LEU A 243 9.07 0.06 2.26
CA LEU A 243 8.52 -0.10 3.61
C LEU A 243 7.82 -1.47 3.68
N LEU A 244 8.08 -2.23 4.72
CA LEU A 244 7.37 -3.47 5.00
C LEU A 244 6.43 -3.23 6.15
N ALA A 245 5.20 -3.72 6.04
CA ALA A 245 4.24 -3.72 7.14
C ALA A 245 3.73 -5.15 7.36
N LEU A 246 3.85 -5.65 8.59
CA LEU A 246 3.36 -6.96 9.01
C LEU A 246 2.31 -6.80 10.11
N LEU A 247 1.12 -7.37 9.91
CA LEU A 247 0.06 -7.45 10.92
C LEU A 247 -0.15 -8.91 11.33
N PHE A 248 0.17 -9.23 12.58
CA PHE A 248 0.00 -10.58 13.14
C PHE A 248 -1.41 -10.76 13.69
N TYR A 249 -2.01 -11.93 13.46
CA TYR A 249 -3.36 -12.20 13.93
C TYR A 249 -3.58 -13.65 14.39
N GLN A 250 -4.62 -13.83 15.19
CA GLN A 250 -5.20 -15.11 15.56
C GLN A 250 -6.65 -15.22 15.07
N GLY A 251 -7.11 -16.45 14.84
CA GLY A 251 -8.44 -16.74 14.28
C GLY A 251 -8.45 -16.69 12.74
N GLY A 252 -9.64 -16.54 12.15
CA GLY A 252 -9.83 -16.65 10.70
C GLY A 252 -9.36 -15.42 9.90
N TRP A 253 -8.93 -15.64 8.67
CA TRP A 253 -8.39 -14.58 7.80
C TRP A 253 -9.35 -13.42 7.52
N ILE A 254 -10.68 -13.62 7.49
CA ILE A 254 -11.64 -12.51 7.34
C ILE A 254 -11.57 -11.54 8.52
N ARG A 255 -11.36 -12.06 9.74
CA ARG A 255 -11.16 -11.22 10.93
C ARG A 255 -9.91 -10.37 10.77
N SER A 256 -8.83 -10.95 10.25
CA SER A 256 -7.59 -10.20 10.03
C SER A 256 -7.71 -9.12 8.96
N GLN A 257 -8.51 -9.34 7.91
CA GLN A 257 -8.83 -8.27 6.94
C GLN A 257 -9.54 -7.09 7.60
N ASN A 258 -10.45 -7.35 8.55
CA ASN A 258 -11.12 -6.28 9.30
C ASN A 258 -10.17 -5.57 10.28
N LEU A 259 -9.22 -6.28 10.90
CA LEU A 259 -8.15 -5.66 11.70
C LEU A 259 -7.27 -4.76 10.83
N TRP A 260 -6.83 -5.23 9.66
CA TRP A 260 -6.04 -4.45 8.72
C TRP A 260 -6.75 -3.17 8.30
N ARG A 261 -8.04 -3.23 7.93
CA ARG A 261 -8.83 -2.04 7.59
C ARG A 261 -8.91 -1.04 8.74
N ARG A 262 -9.09 -1.50 9.97
CA ARG A 262 -9.13 -0.61 11.14
C ARG A 262 -7.79 0.08 11.38
N TRP A 263 -6.71 -0.67 11.28
CA TRP A 263 -5.35 -0.13 11.36
C TRP A 263 -5.08 0.90 10.26
N MET A 264 -5.45 0.60 9.01
CA MET A 264 -5.31 1.55 7.91
C MET A 264 -6.07 2.86 8.17
N VAL A 265 -7.32 2.77 8.63
CA VAL A 265 -8.14 3.96 8.95
C VAL A 265 -7.60 4.74 10.15
N ALA A 266 -7.09 4.06 11.17
CA ALA A 266 -6.54 4.69 12.35
C ALA A 266 -5.24 5.44 12.03
N ASP A 267 -4.29 4.78 11.35
CA ASP A 267 -2.89 5.21 11.38
C ASP A 267 -2.26 5.50 10.01
N ASN A 268 -2.91 5.10 8.91
CA ASN A 268 -2.30 5.21 7.56
C ASN A 268 -3.06 6.12 6.60
N LEU A 269 -4.38 6.26 6.75
CA LEU A 269 -5.14 7.14 5.86
C LEU A 269 -4.70 8.60 6.06
N PRO A 270 -4.54 9.37 4.96
CA PRO A 270 -4.28 10.79 5.06
C PRO A 270 -5.33 11.49 5.92
N ARG A 271 -4.87 12.47 6.69
CA ARG A 271 -5.71 13.29 7.56
C ARG A 271 -5.67 14.73 7.07
N LEU A 272 -6.84 15.30 6.80
CA LEU A 272 -6.98 16.72 6.52
C LEU A 272 -7.30 17.42 7.84
N GLU A 273 -6.43 18.34 8.27
CA GLU A 273 -6.57 19.07 9.55
C GLU A 273 -6.75 18.12 10.75
N GLY A 274 -6.01 17.01 10.76
CA GLY A 274 -6.08 15.98 11.81
C GLY A 274 -7.30 15.06 11.76
N LYS A 275 -8.28 15.31 10.88
CA LYS A 275 -9.49 14.51 10.74
C LYS A 275 -9.35 13.48 9.61
N PRO A 276 -9.97 12.30 9.74
CA PRO A 276 -10.09 11.37 8.62
C PRO A 276 -10.76 12.05 7.42
N LEU A 277 -10.31 11.72 6.22
CA LEU A 277 -10.98 12.15 4.99
C LEU A 277 -12.47 11.76 5.04
N GLN A 278 -13.34 12.71 4.73
CA GLN A 278 -14.77 12.48 4.68
C GLN A 278 -15.16 12.02 3.27
N PRO A 279 -16.20 11.18 3.12
CA PRO A 279 -16.77 10.88 1.82
C PRO A 279 -17.14 12.17 1.09
N ALA A 280 -16.80 12.26 -0.20
CA ALA A 280 -17.11 13.38 -1.06
C ALA A 280 -17.74 12.90 -2.37
N MET A 281 -18.68 13.68 -2.90
CA MET A 281 -19.31 13.44 -4.19
C MET A 281 -18.60 14.23 -5.28
N PHE A 282 -18.00 13.51 -6.22
CA PHE A 282 -17.33 14.06 -7.39
C PHE A 282 -18.27 13.94 -8.60
N ALA A 283 -18.45 15.03 -9.34
CA ALA A 283 -19.17 15.01 -10.60
C ALA A 283 -18.27 15.51 -11.74
N CYS A 284 -18.50 14.99 -12.95
CA CYS A 284 -17.78 15.35 -14.15
C CYS A 284 -18.71 15.29 -15.37
N SER A 285 -18.21 15.72 -16.53
CA SER A 285 -18.88 15.57 -17.83
C SER A 285 -18.07 14.71 -18.81
N SER A 286 -17.11 13.94 -18.30
CA SER A 286 -16.09 13.23 -19.06
C SER A 286 -16.65 12.37 -20.19
N HIS A 287 -17.63 11.53 -19.88
CA HIS A 287 -18.19 10.58 -20.83
C HIS A 287 -18.86 11.28 -22.03
N GLN A 288 -19.46 12.46 -21.81
CA GLN A 288 -20.11 13.23 -22.85
C GLN A 288 -19.12 13.91 -23.80
N PHE A 289 -17.92 14.25 -23.32
CA PHE A 289 -16.96 15.06 -24.07
C PHE A 289 -15.67 14.34 -24.44
N GLY A 290 -15.57 13.03 -24.20
CA GLY A 290 -14.35 12.26 -24.45
C GLY A 290 -13.27 12.77 -23.50
N GLU A 291 -13.49 12.54 -22.22
CA GLU A 291 -12.88 13.32 -21.14
C GLU A 291 -13.17 14.81 -21.32
N MET A 292 -12.14 15.62 -21.49
CA MET A 292 -12.29 17.04 -21.76
C MET A 292 -11.92 17.43 -23.19
N ILE A 293 -11.62 16.49 -24.10
CA ILE A 293 -11.17 16.81 -25.47
C ILE A 293 -12.19 17.72 -26.20
N ARG A 294 -13.49 17.46 -26.03
CA ARG A 294 -14.59 18.28 -26.59
C ARG A 294 -15.27 19.18 -25.56
N ALA A 295 -14.72 19.26 -24.35
CA ALA A 295 -15.23 20.13 -23.30
C ALA A 295 -14.84 21.59 -23.58
N ASN A 296 -15.65 22.52 -23.12
CA ASN A 296 -15.41 23.96 -23.20
C ASN A 296 -15.97 24.66 -21.96
N GLU A 297 -15.66 25.94 -21.79
CA GLU A 297 -16.08 26.71 -20.62
C GLU A 297 -17.61 26.64 -20.37
N GLN A 298 -18.42 26.75 -21.43
CA GLN A 298 -19.88 26.79 -21.33
C GLN A 298 -20.46 25.45 -20.91
N ASN A 299 -19.97 24.34 -21.47
CA ASN A 299 -20.51 23.02 -21.13
C ASN A 299 -20.10 22.55 -19.74
N GLN A 300 -18.91 22.94 -19.24
CA GLN A 300 -18.53 22.69 -17.85
C GLN A 300 -19.50 23.39 -16.90
N LYS A 301 -19.77 24.68 -17.13
CA LYS A 301 -20.74 25.46 -16.34
C LYS A 301 -22.16 24.88 -16.44
N LEU A 302 -22.57 24.43 -17.64
CA LEU A 302 -23.88 23.81 -17.87
C LEU A 302 -24.06 22.55 -17.02
N PHE A 303 -23.08 21.65 -16.99
CA PHE A 303 -23.21 20.41 -16.22
C PHE A 303 -23.19 20.67 -14.71
N ILE A 304 -22.30 21.54 -14.21
CA ILE A 304 -22.32 21.97 -12.80
C ILE A 304 -23.72 22.47 -12.44
N LYS A 305 -24.28 23.37 -13.27
CA LYS A 305 -25.63 23.90 -13.08
C LYS A 305 -26.66 22.77 -13.05
N ARG A 306 -26.60 21.84 -14.01
CA ARG A 306 -27.61 20.79 -14.13
C ARG A 306 -27.60 19.83 -12.95
N TYR A 307 -26.42 19.40 -12.48
CA TYR A 307 -26.32 18.56 -11.28
C TYR A 307 -27.01 19.22 -10.08
N LEU A 308 -26.77 20.53 -9.87
CA LEU A 308 -27.36 21.28 -8.77
C LEU A 308 -28.87 21.51 -8.93
N GLU A 309 -29.36 21.73 -10.17
CA GLU A 309 -30.79 21.83 -10.47
C GLU A 309 -31.55 20.53 -10.21
N GLU A 310 -30.89 19.37 -10.38
CA GLU A 310 -31.43 18.05 -10.04
C GLU A 310 -31.34 17.72 -8.53
N GLY A 311 -30.87 18.67 -7.71
CA GLY A 311 -30.73 18.49 -6.27
C GLY A 311 -29.56 17.61 -5.84
N LEU A 312 -28.61 17.32 -6.74
CA LEU A 312 -27.41 16.56 -6.41
C LEU A 312 -26.38 17.47 -5.75
N LYS A 313 -26.06 17.18 -4.49
CA LYS A 313 -25.02 17.88 -3.74
C LYS A 313 -23.64 17.35 -4.11
N ILE A 314 -23.00 17.98 -5.09
CA ILE A 314 -21.63 17.67 -5.51
C ILE A 314 -20.64 18.48 -4.66
N ASP A 315 -19.60 17.83 -4.15
CA ASP A 315 -18.54 18.49 -3.36
C ASP A 315 -17.41 18.99 -4.27
N TYR A 316 -17.11 18.25 -5.35
CA TYR A 316 -16.08 18.59 -6.32
C TYR A 316 -16.58 18.44 -7.77
N TRP A 317 -16.25 19.43 -8.61
CA TRP A 317 -16.31 19.30 -10.06
C TRP A 317 -14.95 18.84 -10.59
N TRP A 318 -14.92 17.62 -11.15
CA TRP A 318 -13.73 16.99 -11.69
C TRP A 318 -13.59 17.29 -13.19
N MET A 319 -12.57 18.09 -13.50
CA MET A 319 -12.09 18.37 -14.85
C MET A 319 -11.01 17.35 -15.24
N ASP A 320 -11.40 16.33 -16.00
CA ASP A 320 -10.54 15.20 -16.42
C ASP A 320 -9.54 15.57 -17.55
N ALA A 321 -8.89 14.58 -18.15
CA ALA A 321 -7.84 14.73 -19.14
C ALA A 321 -8.30 15.48 -20.40
N GLY A 322 -7.42 16.27 -21.00
CA GLY A 322 -7.69 17.03 -22.24
C GLY A 322 -8.18 18.47 -22.06
N TRP A 323 -8.07 19.06 -20.86
CA TRP A 323 -8.29 20.50 -20.63
C TRP A 323 -7.21 21.39 -21.28
N TYR A 324 -6.05 20.81 -21.57
CA TYR A 324 -4.90 21.43 -22.21
C TYR A 324 -4.95 21.35 -23.74
N VAL A 325 -4.09 22.11 -24.42
CA VAL A 325 -3.91 22.03 -25.88
C VAL A 325 -3.52 20.60 -26.25
N ASN A 326 -4.33 19.97 -27.11
CA ASN A 326 -4.13 18.59 -27.57
C ASN A 326 -4.55 18.43 -29.04
N ASN A 327 -4.15 17.34 -29.69
CA ASN A 327 -4.47 17.05 -31.09
C ASN A 327 -5.65 16.07 -31.24
N GLY A 328 -6.73 16.32 -30.49
CA GLY A 328 -7.92 15.46 -30.50
C GLY A 328 -7.80 14.18 -29.68
N SER A 329 -6.73 14.03 -28.90
CA SER A 329 -6.52 12.90 -27.98
C SER A 329 -6.00 13.39 -26.64
N TRP A 330 -6.61 12.93 -25.55
CA TRP A 330 -6.18 13.26 -24.20
C TRP A 330 -4.77 12.70 -23.91
N VAL A 331 -4.35 11.64 -24.60
CA VAL A 331 -3.02 11.03 -24.39
C VAL A 331 -1.86 11.95 -24.81
N ASN A 332 -2.14 13.04 -25.55
CA ASN A 332 -1.16 14.06 -25.94
C ASN A 332 -0.77 14.94 -24.74
N THR A 333 -0.15 14.32 -23.74
CA THR A 333 0.32 14.91 -22.48
C THR A 333 1.76 15.38 -22.59
N GLY A 334 2.16 16.21 -21.63
CA GLY A 334 3.47 16.87 -21.56
C GLY A 334 3.24 18.35 -21.27
N THR A 335 2.66 19.08 -22.22
CA THR A 335 2.46 20.53 -22.11
C THR A 335 1.15 20.89 -21.39
N TRP A 336 1.25 21.35 -20.13
CA TRP A 336 0.10 21.68 -19.27
C TRP A 336 -0.42 23.11 -19.45
N GLU A 337 -0.68 23.52 -20.70
CA GLU A 337 -1.24 24.83 -21.03
C GLU A 337 -2.73 24.75 -21.35
N VAL A 338 -3.56 25.57 -20.70
CA VAL A 338 -5.01 25.58 -20.93
C VAL A 338 -5.30 25.93 -22.39
N ASP A 339 -6.15 25.13 -23.04
CA ASP A 339 -6.61 25.44 -24.40
C ASP A 339 -7.55 26.65 -24.38
N ARG A 340 -7.00 27.84 -24.64
CA ARG A 340 -7.75 29.11 -24.65
C ARG A 340 -8.79 29.20 -25.77
N LYS A 341 -8.77 28.33 -26.79
CA LYS A 341 -9.84 28.30 -27.80
C LYS A 341 -11.12 27.70 -27.20
N ARG A 342 -11.00 26.69 -26.34
CA ARG A 342 -12.11 26.03 -25.65
C ARG A 342 -12.45 26.68 -24.31
N PHE A 343 -11.44 27.25 -23.65
CA PHE A 343 -11.54 27.94 -22.37
C PHE A 343 -11.00 29.37 -22.50
N PRO A 344 -11.73 30.29 -23.15
CA PRO A 344 -11.24 31.66 -23.42
C PRO A 344 -10.80 32.38 -22.15
N HIS A 345 -11.51 32.19 -21.04
CA HIS A 345 -11.16 32.78 -19.74
C HIS A 345 -10.34 31.82 -18.84
N GLY A 346 -9.86 30.72 -19.41
CA GLY A 346 -9.14 29.67 -18.72
C GLY A 346 -10.05 28.85 -17.81
N LEU A 347 -9.47 27.91 -17.07
CA LEU A 347 -10.23 27.09 -16.11
C LEU A 347 -10.78 27.92 -14.94
N ARG A 348 -10.21 29.12 -14.69
CA ARG A 348 -10.68 30.05 -13.66
C ARG A 348 -12.17 30.38 -13.80
N ALA A 349 -12.67 30.58 -15.01
CA ALA A 349 -14.08 30.89 -15.20
C ALA A 349 -15.01 29.74 -14.81
N VAL A 350 -14.55 28.49 -14.94
CA VAL A 350 -15.27 27.30 -14.45
C VAL A 350 -15.15 27.20 -12.93
N SER A 351 -13.95 27.38 -12.38
CA SER A 351 -13.74 27.33 -10.93
C SER A 351 -14.52 28.40 -10.18
N ASP A 352 -14.53 29.64 -10.66
CA ASP A 352 -15.27 30.74 -10.03
C ASP A 352 -16.79 30.46 -10.08
N TYR A 353 -17.27 29.87 -11.18
CA TYR A 353 -18.67 29.45 -11.32
C TYR A 353 -19.06 28.35 -10.33
N ALA A 354 -18.18 27.36 -10.12
CA ALA A 354 -18.34 26.27 -9.16
C ALA A 354 -18.31 26.79 -7.71
N HIS A 355 -17.29 27.58 -7.35
CA HIS A 355 -17.12 28.12 -6.00
C HIS A 355 -18.29 29.04 -5.60
N ALA A 356 -18.82 29.84 -6.52
CA ALA A 356 -20.01 30.66 -6.28
C ALA A 356 -21.27 29.83 -5.92
N ARG A 357 -21.22 28.50 -6.08
CA ARG A 357 -22.28 27.53 -5.77
C ARG A 357 -21.87 26.52 -4.71
N GLY A 358 -20.76 26.77 -4.00
CA GLY A 358 -20.26 25.89 -2.95
C GLY A 358 -19.64 24.58 -3.44
N VAL A 359 -19.24 24.51 -4.71
CA VAL A 359 -18.60 23.33 -5.32
C VAL A 359 -17.11 23.59 -5.49
N ASN A 360 -16.26 22.68 -4.97
CA ASN A 360 -14.81 22.75 -5.15
C ASN A 360 -14.39 22.20 -6.52
N ILE A 361 -13.10 22.32 -6.87
CA ILE A 361 -12.57 21.86 -8.16
C ILE A 361 -11.51 20.77 -7.96
N LEU A 362 -11.51 19.80 -8.87
CA LEU A 362 -10.44 18.83 -9.08
C LEU A 362 -9.99 18.89 -10.55
N VAL A 363 -8.69 18.83 -10.81
CA VAL A 363 -8.13 18.85 -12.18
C VAL A 363 -7.17 17.68 -12.36
N TRP A 364 -7.32 16.96 -13.46
CA TRP A 364 -6.47 15.84 -13.82
C TRP A 364 -5.12 16.27 -14.39
N PHE A 365 -4.06 15.52 -14.03
CA PHE A 365 -2.71 15.61 -14.58
C PHE A 365 -2.11 14.21 -14.72
N GLU A 366 -1.17 14.04 -15.65
CA GLU A 366 -0.33 12.84 -15.79
C GLU A 366 1.14 13.25 -15.98
N PRO A 367 1.78 13.79 -14.93
CA PRO A 367 3.08 14.45 -15.03
C PRO A 367 4.24 13.50 -15.38
N GLU A 368 4.03 12.19 -15.26
CA GLU A 368 5.02 11.16 -15.58
C GLU A 368 4.99 10.73 -17.05
N ARG A 369 4.12 11.35 -17.88
CA ARG A 369 4.00 11.08 -19.32
C ARG A 369 4.36 12.32 -20.14
N VAL A 370 5.09 12.09 -21.23
CA VAL A 370 5.37 13.08 -22.27
C VAL A 370 5.17 12.43 -23.64
N THR A 371 4.73 13.20 -24.62
CA THR A 371 4.58 12.76 -26.01
C THR A 371 5.48 13.55 -26.96
N PRO A 372 5.78 13.05 -28.17
CA PRO A 372 6.53 13.83 -29.15
C PRO A 372 5.93 15.23 -29.33
N GLU A 373 6.79 16.25 -29.46
CA GLU A 373 6.38 17.66 -29.64
C GLU A 373 5.76 18.33 -28.39
N THR A 374 5.89 17.73 -27.21
CA THR A 374 5.46 18.30 -25.92
C THR A 374 6.62 18.40 -24.92
N TRP A 375 6.45 19.13 -23.80
CA TRP A 375 7.49 19.31 -22.76
C TRP A 375 6.88 19.33 -21.35
N LEU A 376 7.64 18.86 -20.35
CA LEU A 376 7.27 18.85 -18.92
C LEU A 376 7.85 20.05 -18.16
#